data_AF-A0ABC8DEA5-F1
#
_entry.id   AF-A0ABC8DEA5-F1
#
_cell.length_a   1.000
_cell.length_b   1.000
_cell.length_c   1.000
_cell.angle_alpha   90.00
_cell.angle_beta   90.00
_cell.angle_gamma   90.00
#
_symmetry.space_group_name_H-M   'P 1'
#
loop_
_entity.id
_entity.type
_entity.pdbx_description
1 polymer ?
#
loop_
_entity_poly.entity_id
_entity_poly.type
_entity_poly.pdbx_seq_one_letter_code
_entity_poly.pdbx_strand_id
1 'polypeptide(L)'
;MSSFGEYSDLVEEVIDFIKDGELFKNNNRNLSDITVTDDFEIAQQLAWSQDTDEVEVIWQDVKSNETGQLLGIILNNDHLKTIDEELSNIFNSDDNYSEDFIPMDFWDIAEEVESDLYKCAINRLVNGNKDNLFEKMFQVYKSGGWPCGWKGIYPEGQLVAFIPPKAMND
;
A
#
# COMPACT_ATOMS: atom_id res chain seq x y z
N MET A 1 -19.94 -19.84 -2.37
CA MET A 1 -19.65 -19.06 -1.15
C MET A 1 -18.38 -18.32 -1.47
N SER A 2 -18.40 -16.99 -1.34
CA SER A 2 -17.22 -16.15 -1.54
C SER A 2 -16.18 -16.50 -0.47
N SER A 3 -14.89 -16.61 -0.84
CA SER A 3 -13.85 -17.15 0.06
C SER A 3 -13.53 -16.22 1.23
N PHE A 4 -13.79 -14.92 1.10
CA PHE A 4 -13.43 -13.92 2.12
C PHE A 4 -14.62 -13.14 2.71
N GLY A 5 -15.86 -13.61 2.50
CA GLY A 5 -17.06 -12.99 3.08
C GLY A 5 -17.71 -11.92 2.20
N GLU A 6 -18.26 -10.86 2.83
CA GLU A 6 -19.08 -9.83 2.16
C GLU A 6 -18.32 -9.07 1.06
N TYR A 7 -17.04 -8.76 1.31
CA TYR A 7 -16.21 -7.97 0.41
C TYR A 7 -15.20 -8.81 -0.39
N SER A 8 -15.52 -10.08 -0.65
CA SER A 8 -14.57 -11.02 -1.29
C SER A 8 -14.02 -10.51 -2.62
N ASP A 9 -14.88 -10.00 -3.50
CA ASP A 9 -14.44 -9.46 -4.80
C ASP A 9 -13.42 -8.32 -4.65
N LEU A 10 -13.53 -7.52 -3.58
CA LEU A 10 -12.58 -6.43 -3.30
C LEU A 10 -11.26 -6.97 -2.76
N VAL A 11 -11.29 -8.00 -1.92
CA VAL A 11 -10.08 -8.66 -1.42
C VAL A 11 -9.36 -9.38 -2.57
N GLU A 12 -10.11 -10.08 -3.42
CA GLU A 12 -9.62 -10.77 -4.62
C GLU A 12 -8.94 -9.79 -5.58
N GLU A 13 -9.46 -8.57 -5.78
CA GLU A 13 -8.78 -7.54 -6.60
C GLU A 13 -7.36 -7.22 -6.09
N VAL A 14 -7.11 -7.23 -4.77
CA VAL A 14 -5.76 -6.99 -4.23
C VAL A 14 -4.86 -8.20 -4.45
N ILE A 15 -5.40 -9.41 -4.28
CA ILE A 15 -4.67 -10.67 -4.52
C ILE A 15 -4.30 -10.82 -5.99
N ASP A 16 -5.20 -10.45 -6.90
CA ASP A 16 -4.93 -10.49 -8.34
C ASP A 16 -3.90 -9.41 -8.72
N PHE A 17 -3.92 -8.27 -8.03
CA PHE A 17 -2.92 -7.22 -8.25
C PHE A 17 -1.49 -7.67 -7.91
N ILE A 18 -1.24 -8.41 -6.83
CA ILE A 18 0.13 -8.88 -6.54
C ILE A 18 0.65 -9.87 -7.59
N LYS A 19 -0.25 -10.65 -8.21
CA LYS A 19 0.10 -11.65 -9.22
C LYS A 19 0.38 -11.06 -10.60
N ASP A 20 -0.45 -10.09 -11.00
CA ASP A 20 -0.46 -9.57 -12.37
C ASP A 20 0.02 -8.12 -12.48
N GLY A 21 0.23 -7.46 -11.35
CA GLY A 21 0.67 -6.08 -11.27
C GLY A 21 2.14 -5.89 -11.60
N GLU A 22 2.49 -4.65 -11.91
CA GLU A 22 3.86 -4.20 -12.12
C GLU A 22 3.97 -2.76 -11.60
N LEU A 23 4.81 -2.54 -10.59
CA LEU A 23 5.10 -1.19 -10.11
C LEU A 23 5.91 -0.42 -11.13
N PHE A 24 5.73 0.90 -11.14
CA PHE A 24 6.51 1.88 -11.90
C PHE A 24 6.42 1.79 -13.44
N LYS A 25 5.73 0.78 -13.99
CA LYS A 25 5.48 0.68 -15.44
C LYS A 25 4.45 1.67 -15.94
N ASN A 26 3.43 1.93 -15.14
CA ASN A 26 2.46 2.98 -15.42
C ASN A 26 2.93 4.28 -14.76
N ASN A 27 3.00 5.35 -15.54
CA ASN A 27 3.46 6.66 -15.07
C ASN A 27 2.30 7.63 -14.89
N ASN A 28 1.15 7.12 -14.44
CA ASN A 28 -0.04 7.94 -14.25
C ASN A 28 0.13 8.87 -13.05
N ARG A 29 0.65 10.06 -13.31
CA ARG A 29 0.85 11.12 -12.32
C ARG A 29 -0.41 11.93 -12.03
N ASN A 30 -1.53 11.64 -12.70
CA ASN A 30 -2.77 12.40 -12.52
C ASN A 30 -3.64 11.75 -11.43
N LEU A 31 -3.11 11.74 -10.21
CA LEU A 31 -3.80 11.30 -9.00
C LEU A 31 -4.36 12.51 -8.28
N SER A 32 -5.69 12.59 -8.14
CA SER A 32 -6.33 13.63 -7.33
C SER A 32 -5.97 13.47 -5.86
N ASP A 33 -5.67 14.57 -5.18
CA ASP A 33 -5.39 14.62 -3.74
C ASP A 33 -4.16 13.82 -3.29
N ILE A 34 -3.21 13.59 -4.20
CA ILE A 34 -1.93 12.95 -3.92
C ILE A 34 -0.79 13.87 -4.35
N THR A 35 0.19 14.06 -3.47
CA THR A 35 1.45 14.74 -3.81
C THR A 35 2.40 13.72 -4.44
N VAL A 36 2.92 14.01 -5.63
CA VAL A 36 3.86 13.12 -6.32
C VAL A 36 5.29 13.62 -6.12
N THR A 37 6.18 12.71 -5.73
CA THR A 37 7.64 12.87 -5.85
C THR A 37 8.17 11.92 -6.92
N ASP A 38 9.21 12.32 -7.63
CA ASP A 38 9.92 11.48 -8.58
C ASP A 38 11.40 11.29 -8.25
N ASP A 39 11.78 11.75 -7.07
CA ASP A 39 13.07 11.51 -6.44
C ASP A 39 12.92 10.35 -5.44
N PHE A 40 13.64 9.26 -5.71
CA PHE A 40 13.56 8.04 -4.91
C PHE A 40 14.24 8.21 -3.54
N GLU A 41 15.31 9.00 -3.45
CA GLU A 41 15.97 9.27 -2.16
C GLU A 41 15.04 10.07 -1.24
N ILE A 42 14.33 11.06 -1.79
CA ILE A 42 13.29 11.79 -1.04
C ILE A 42 12.16 10.86 -0.62
N ALA A 43 11.72 9.95 -1.49
CA ALA A 43 10.67 8.98 -1.18
C ALA A 43 11.09 8.05 -0.02
N GLN A 44 12.32 7.54 -0.06
CA GLN A 44 12.90 6.73 1.02
C GLN A 44 13.00 7.52 2.33
N GLN A 45 13.45 8.78 2.27
CA GLN A 45 13.50 9.64 3.46
C GLN A 45 12.10 9.82 4.06
N LEU A 46 11.09 10.11 3.25
CA LEU A 46 9.70 10.25 3.71
C LEU A 46 9.15 8.95 4.33
N ALA A 47 9.49 7.80 3.76
CA ALA A 47 8.94 6.52 4.18
C ALA A 47 9.58 6.01 5.49
N TRP A 48 10.87 6.26 5.67
CA TRP A 48 11.67 5.64 6.73
C TRP A 48 12.07 6.59 7.86
N SER A 49 12.08 7.91 7.63
CA SER A 49 12.47 8.86 8.67
C SER A 49 11.54 8.75 9.89
N GLN A 50 12.17 8.75 11.06
CA GLN A 50 11.51 8.81 12.37
C GLN A 50 11.78 10.16 13.05
N ASP A 51 12.37 11.10 12.32
CA ASP A 51 12.76 12.41 12.83
C ASP A 51 11.77 13.47 12.34
N THR A 52 11.05 14.08 13.28
CA THR A 52 10.10 15.15 12.98
C THR A 52 10.76 16.47 12.55
N ASP A 53 12.09 16.57 12.70
CA ASP A 53 12.85 17.68 12.11
C ASP A 53 13.09 17.47 10.60
N GLU A 54 12.98 16.22 10.11
CA GLU A 54 13.13 15.84 8.70
C GLU A 54 11.80 15.70 7.97
N VAL A 55 10.77 15.21 8.67
CA VAL A 55 9.43 14.97 8.10
C VAL A 55 8.33 15.59 8.96
N GLU A 56 7.29 16.13 8.32
CA GLU A 56 6.16 16.73 9.04
C GLU A 56 5.33 15.69 9.80
N VAL A 57 5.24 14.47 9.25
CA VAL A 57 4.49 13.35 9.80
C VAL A 57 5.32 12.08 9.65
N ILE A 58 5.51 11.34 10.75
CA ILE A 58 6.16 10.04 10.73
C ILE A 58 5.23 9.05 10.02
N TRP A 59 5.63 8.60 8.83
CA TRP A 59 4.79 7.75 7.98
C TRP A 59 4.40 6.44 8.67
N GLN A 60 5.36 5.83 9.37
CA GLN A 60 5.13 4.58 10.10
C GLN A 60 4.12 4.73 11.25
N ASP A 61 4.02 5.90 11.89
CA ASP A 61 3.02 6.15 12.94
C ASP A 61 1.61 6.21 12.34
N VAL A 62 1.47 6.82 11.17
CA VAL A 62 0.19 6.86 10.43
C VAL A 62 -0.25 5.45 10.05
N LYS A 63 0.64 4.66 9.43
CA LYS A 63 0.34 3.26 9.06
C LYS A 63 0.02 2.41 10.30
N SER A 64 0.75 2.60 11.39
CA SER A 64 0.55 1.87 12.65
C SER A 64 -0.80 2.20 13.30
N ASN A 65 -1.20 3.46 13.31
CA ASN A 65 -2.50 3.88 13.86
C ASN A 65 -3.67 3.29 13.07
N GLU A 66 -3.63 3.35 11.74
CA GLU A 66 -4.67 2.76 10.89
C GLU A 66 -4.70 1.23 10.99
N THR A 67 -3.53 0.60 11.03
CA THR A 67 -3.43 -0.85 11.26
C THR A 67 -4.02 -1.25 12.61
N GLY A 68 -3.77 -0.47 13.67
CA GLY A 68 -4.32 -0.74 15.00
C GLY A 68 -5.84 -0.77 15.04
N GLN A 69 -6.50 0.08 14.26
CA GLN A 69 -7.96 0.10 14.13
C GLN A 69 -8.48 -1.19 13.46
N LEU A 70 -7.83 -1.64 12.38
CA LEU A 70 -8.17 -2.89 11.70
C LEU A 70 -7.96 -4.11 12.61
N LEU A 71 -6.81 -4.18 13.30
CA LEU A 71 -6.50 -5.26 14.23
C LEU A 71 -7.50 -5.31 15.39
N GLY A 72 -7.95 -4.16 15.89
CA GLY A 72 -9.00 -4.10 16.92
C GLY A 72 -10.29 -4.80 16.49
N ILE A 73 -10.65 -4.75 15.20
CA ILE A 73 -11.83 -5.43 14.68
C ILE A 73 -11.55 -6.93 14.49
N ILE A 74 -10.42 -7.28 13.86
CA ILE A 74 -10.03 -8.67 13.59
C ILE A 74 -9.90 -9.48 14.88
N LEU A 75 -9.23 -8.95 15.91
CA LEU A 75 -9.00 -9.66 17.16
C LEU A 75 -10.30 -10.01 17.92
N ASN A 76 -11.39 -9.31 17.62
CA ASN A 76 -12.71 -9.55 18.22
C ASN A 76 -13.63 -10.43 17.35
N ASN A 77 -13.15 -10.96 16.22
CA ASN A 77 -13.92 -11.80 15.33
C ASN A 77 -13.09 -13.00 14.84
N ASP A 78 -13.39 -14.19 15.35
CA ASP A 78 -12.61 -15.41 15.05
C ASP A 78 -12.63 -15.79 13.57
N HIS A 79 -13.72 -15.50 12.84
CA HIS A 79 -13.74 -15.74 11.40
C HIS A 79 -12.76 -14.84 10.65
N LEU A 80 -12.68 -13.56 11.06
CA LEU A 80 -11.73 -12.61 10.46
C LEU A 80 -10.29 -12.98 10.81
N LYS A 81 -10.00 -13.53 11.99
CA LYS A 81 -8.66 -14.03 12.32
C LYS A 81 -8.21 -15.14 11.38
N THR A 82 -9.10 -16.08 11.08
CA THR A 82 -8.77 -17.16 10.13
C THR A 82 -8.47 -16.61 8.74
N ILE A 83 -9.28 -15.67 8.25
CA ILE A 83 -9.02 -15.04 6.94
C ILE A 83 -7.75 -14.20 6.98
N ASP A 84 -7.46 -13.50 8.07
CA ASP A 84 -6.23 -12.73 8.26
C ASP A 84 -4.98 -13.62 8.17
N GLU A 85 -5.01 -14.79 8.80
CA GLU A 85 -3.94 -15.79 8.68
C GLU A 85 -3.79 -16.31 7.25
N GLU A 86 -4.90 -16.57 6.55
CA GLU A 86 -4.90 -16.98 5.14
C GLU A 86 -4.28 -15.90 4.24
N LEU A 87 -4.70 -14.64 4.40
CA LEU A 87 -4.16 -13.51 3.65
C LEU A 87 -2.68 -13.29 3.97
N SER A 88 -2.27 -13.36 5.23
CA SER A 88 -0.87 -13.28 5.61
C SER A 88 -0.02 -14.33 4.87
N ASN A 89 -0.49 -15.58 4.77
CA ASN A 89 0.22 -16.62 4.01
C ASN A 89 0.28 -16.33 2.50
N ILE A 90 -0.77 -15.74 1.92
CA ILE A 90 -0.79 -15.37 0.50
C ILE A 90 0.24 -14.27 0.23
N PHE A 91 0.23 -13.20 1.02
CA PHE A 91 1.07 -12.02 0.77
C PHE A 91 2.52 -12.19 1.20
N ASN A 92 2.85 -13.15 2.08
CA ASN A 92 4.23 -13.48 2.46
C ASN A 92 4.87 -14.55 1.56
N SER A 93 4.18 -15.01 0.51
CA SER A 93 4.67 -16.04 -0.39
C SER A 93 5.19 -15.39 -1.67
N ASP A 94 6.51 -15.42 -1.87
CA ASP A 94 7.19 -14.89 -3.07
C ASP A 94 6.58 -15.40 -4.38
N ASP A 95 6.10 -16.65 -4.40
CA ASP A 95 5.43 -17.27 -5.56
C ASP A 95 4.14 -16.52 -6.03
N ASN A 96 3.60 -15.61 -5.22
CA ASN A 96 2.41 -14.82 -5.54
C ASN A 96 2.73 -13.44 -6.13
N TYR A 97 4.01 -13.08 -6.24
CA TYR A 97 4.44 -11.87 -6.92
C TYR A 97 5.04 -12.22 -8.28
N SER A 98 4.73 -11.41 -9.29
CA SER A 98 5.39 -11.56 -10.59
C SER A 98 6.90 -11.26 -10.46
N GLU A 99 7.73 -11.92 -11.26
CA GLU A 99 9.18 -11.66 -11.27
C GLU A 99 9.50 -10.18 -11.60
N ASP A 100 8.60 -9.52 -12.34
CA ASP A 100 8.70 -8.12 -12.75
C ASP A 100 7.87 -7.18 -11.84
N PHE A 101 7.35 -7.67 -10.70
CA PHE A 101 6.43 -6.90 -9.85
C PHE A 101 7.07 -5.59 -9.36
N ILE A 102 8.33 -5.65 -8.93
CA ILE A 102 9.15 -4.50 -8.56
C ILE A 102 10.45 -4.55 -9.38
N PRO A 103 10.77 -3.50 -10.15
CA PRO A 103 12.04 -3.44 -10.85
C PRO A 103 13.22 -3.50 -9.87
N MET A 104 14.30 -4.19 -10.27
CA MET A 104 15.49 -4.43 -9.42
C MET A 104 16.08 -3.15 -8.80
N ASP A 105 16.04 -2.03 -9.53
CA ASP A 105 16.54 -0.73 -9.06
C ASP A 105 15.80 -0.18 -7.82
N PHE A 106 14.61 -0.72 -7.53
CA PHE A 106 13.76 -0.34 -6.40
C PHE A 106 13.53 -1.50 -5.43
N TRP A 107 14.38 -2.53 -5.44
CA TRP A 107 14.19 -3.72 -4.59
C TRP A 107 14.21 -3.40 -3.08
N ASP A 108 14.86 -2.31 -2.68
CA ASP A 108 14.95 -1.87 -1.27
C ASP A 108 13.58 -1.60 -0.60
N ILE A 109 12.50 -1.43 -1.37
CA ILE A 109 11.16 -1.21 -0.85
C ILE A 109 10.26 -2.45 -0.89
N ALA A 110 10.76 -3.60 -1.35
CA ALA A 110 9.94 -4.78 -1.60
C ALA A 110 9.13 -5.23 -0.37
N GLU A 111 9.78 -5.44 0.77
CA GLU A 111 9.12 -5.85 2.01
C GLU A 111 8.04 -4.83 2.47
N GLU A 112 8.27 -3.53 2.24
CA GLU A 112 7.28 -2.51 2.58
C GLU A 112 6.07 -2.58 1.65
N VAL A 113 6.29 -2.76 0.34
CA VAL A 113 5.22 -2.90 -0.65
C VAL A 113 4.35 -4.12 -0.35
N GLU A 114 4.96 -5.27 -0.06
CA GLU A 114 4.25 -6.50 0.29
C GLU A 114 3.38 -6.31 1.54
N SER A 115 3.98 -5.73 2.60
CA SER A 115 3.28 -5.41 3.85
C SER A 115 2.10 -4.45 3.63
N ASP A 116 2.30 -3.39 2.86
CA ASP A 116 1.29 -2.38 2.58
C ASP A 116 0.13 -2.96 1.75
N LEU A 117 0.41 -3.82 0.76
CA LEU A 117 -0.61 -4.49 -0.06
C LEU A 117 -1.40 -5.51 0.76
N TYR A 118 -0.75 -6.24 1.65
CA TYR A 118 -1.44 -7.06 2.65
C TYR A 118 -2.39 -6.22 3.51
N LYS A 119 -1.96 -5.05 3.99
CA LYS A 119 -2.84 -4.13 4.74
C LYS A 119 -3.99 -3.58 3.88
N CYS A 120 -3.80 -3.39 2.58
CA CYS A 120 -4.88 -3.03 1.66
C CYS A 120 -5.93 -4.16 1.57
N ALA A 121 -5.52 -5.42 1.48
CA ALA A 121 -6.42 -6.56 1.49
C ALA A 121 -7.19 -6.66 2.82
N ILE A 122 -6.52 -6.50 3.95
CA ILE A 122 -7.15 -6.48 5.28
C ILE A 122 -8.12 -5.32 5.44
N ASN A 123 -7.77 -4.13 4.96
CA ASN A 123 -8.69 -3.00 4.95
C ASN A 123 -9.95 -3.33 4.17
N ARG A 124 -9.84 -3.94 2.98
CA ARG A 124 -11.00 -4.30 2.16
C ARG A 124 -11.84 -5.42 2.77
N LEU A 125 -11.21 -6.38 3.44
CA LEU A 125 -11.91 -7.41 4.23
C LEU A 125 -12.80 -6.78 5.32
N VAL A 126 -12.30 -5.77 6.02
CA VAL A 126 -12.98 -5.16 7.18
C VAL A 126 -13.93 -4.04 6.78
N ASN A 127 -13.50 -3.18 5.86
CA ASN A 127 -14.14 -1.91 5.54
C ASN A 127 -14.74 -1.85 4.13
N GLY A 128 -14.47 -2.82 3.26
CA GLY A 128 -14.72 -2.69 1.83
C GLY A 128 -13.85 -1.58 1.22
N ASN A 129 -14.39 -0.82 0.26
CA ASN A 129 -13.69 0.23 -0.47
C ASN A 129 -13.93 1.65 0.09
N LYS A 130 -14.07 1.78 1.42
CA LYS A 130 -14.24 3.10 2.05
C LYS A 130 -13.04 4.00 1.73
N ASP A 131 -13.31 5.28 1.51
CA ASP A 131 -12.28 6.30 1.30
C ASP A 131 -11.49 6.51 2.61
N ASN A 132 -10.40 5.76 2.76
CA ASN A 132 -9.49 5.78 3.90
C ASN A 132 -8.04 5.59 3.43
N LEU A 133 -7.09 5.55 4.37
CA LEU A 133 -5.66 5.51 4.04
C LEU A 133 -5.31 4.35 3.11
N PHE A 134 -5.67 3.12 3.48
CA PHE A 134 -5.26 1.94 2.72
C PHE A 134 -5.95 1.85 1.36
N GLU A 135 -7.19 2.33 1.22
CA GLU A 135 -7.79 2.43 -0.11
C GLU A 135 -7.05 3.46 -0.97
N LYS A 136 -6.67 4.62 -0.43
CA LYS A 136 -5.84 5.61 -1.15
C LYS A 136 -4.47 5.04 -1.55
N MET A 137 -3.80 4.33 -0.64
CA MET A 137 -2.55 3.63 -0.92
C MET A 137 -2.72 2.60 -2.05
N PHE A 138 -3.79 1.82 -2.03
CA PHE A 138 -4.05 0.85 -3.10
C PHE A 138 -4.29 1.52 -4.46
N GLN A 139 -4.94 2.69 -4.50
CA GLN A 139 -5.06 3.46 -5.75
C GLN A 139 -3.69 3.95 -6.25
N VAL A 140 -2.76 4.32 -5.36
CA VAL A 140 -1.37 4.61 -5.74
C VAL A 140 -0.72 3.38 -6.37
N TYR A 141 -0.80 2.21 -5.74
CA TYR A 141 -0.23 0.98 -6.30
C TYR A 141 -0.83 0.64 -7.67
N LYS A 142 -2.14 0.71 -7.83
CA LYS A 142 -2.81 0.50 -9.13
C LYS A 142 -2.39 1.50 -10.21
N SER A 143 -1.93 2.68 -9.81
CA SER A 143 -1.39 3.68 -10.74
C SER A 143 0.08 3.43 -11.13
N GLY A 144 0.72 2.42 -10.52
CA GLY A 144 2.14 2.12 -10.68
C GLY A 144 3.04 2.93 -9.75
N GLY A 145 2.52 3.56 -8.70
CA GLY A 145 3.31 4.31 -7.73
C GLY A 145 3.58 3.55 -6.44
N TRP A 146 4.41 4.14 -5.58
CA TRP A 146 4.65 3.67 -4.21
C TRP A 146 4.25 4.77 -3.21
N PRO A 147 3.27 4.54 -2.31
CA PRO A 147 2.92 5.47 -1.26
C PRO A 147 4.05 5.55 -0.22
N CYS A 148 4.69 6.71 -0.13
CA CYS A 148 5.96 6.84 0.59
C CYS A 148 5.91 7.89 1.71
N GLY A 149 4.75 8.47 2.02
CA GLY A 149 4.66 9.42 3.13
C GLY A 149 3.39 10.23 3.18
N TRP A 150 3.39 11.26 4.02
CA TRP A 150 2.26 12.16 4.20
C TRP A 150 2.75 13.61 4.32
N LYS A 151 2.02 14.53 3.69
CA LYS A 151 2.31 15.97 3.70
C LYS A 151 1.19 16.74 4.39
N GLY A 152 1.54 17.63 5.32
CA GLY A 152 0.59 18.32 6.18
C GLY A 152 0.14 17.48 7.37
N ILE A 153 -0.83 18.00 8.14
CA ILE A 153 -1.31 17.34 9.36
C ILE A 153 -2.22 16.17 8.99
N TYR A 154 -1.96 14.97 9.50
CA TYR A 154 -2.86 13.83 9.35
C TYR A 154 -4.13 14.00 10.23
N PRO A 155 -5.36 13.70 9.75
CA PRO A 155 -5.71 13.13 8.43
C PRO A 155 -6.03 14.15 7.31
N GLU A 156 -5.82 15.44 7.55
CA GLU A 156 -6.30 16.53 6.69
C GLU A 156 -5.34 16.87 5.54
N GLY A 157 -4.10 16.37 5.63
CA GLY A 157 -3.06 16.51 4.64
C GLY A 157 -3.26 15.61 3.41
N GLN A 158 -2.17 15.32 2.72
CA GLN A 158 -2.18 14.56 1.48
C GLN A 158 -1.19 13.41 1.53
N LEU A 159 -1.60 12.27 0.96
CA LEU A 159 -0.71 11.15 0.71
C LEU A 159 0.40 11.59 -0.26
N VAL A 160 1.63 11.19 0.02
CA VAL A 160 2.77 11.37 -0.88
C VAL A 160 3.06 10.04 -1.54
N ALA A 161 3.27 10.06 -2.86
CA ALA A 161 3.59 8.90 -3.66
C ALA A 161 4.83 9.13 -4.51
N PHE A 162 5.71 8.15 -4.55
CA PHE A 162 6.77 8.06 -5.53
C PHE A 162 6.22 7.50 -6.85
N ILE A 163 6.45 8.24 -7.94
CA ILE A 163 6.20 7.76 -9.30
C ILE A 163 7.41 8.16 -10.15
N PRO A 164 8.23 7.21 -10.63
CA PRO A 164 9.44 7.54 -11.35
C PRO A 164 9.12 8.36 -12.61
N PRO A 165 10.08 9.19 -13.08
CA PRO A 165 9.93 9.85 -14.37
C PRO A 165 9.77 8.79 -15.44
N LYS A 166 8.96 9.09 -16.46
CA LYS A 166 8.91 8.24 -17.64
C LYS A 166 10.34 8.12 -18.13
N ALA A 167 10.88 6.89 -18.23
CA ALA A 167 12.10 6.68 -18.97
C ALA A 167 11.91 7.38 -20.32
N MET A 168 12.75 8.37 -20.63
CA MET A 168 12.90 8.81 -22.01
C MET A 168 13.44 7.56 -22.70
N ASN A 169 12.57 6.84 -23.41
CA ASN A 169 12.99 5.73 -24.24
C ASN A 169 14.12 6.25 -25.15
N ASP A 170 15.34 5.82 -24.88
CA ASP A 170 16.42 5.85 -25.87
C ASP A 170 16.19 4.74 -26.91
#